data_AF-A0A520FK92-F1
#
_entry.id   AF-A0A520FK92-F1
#
_cell.length_a   1.000
_cell.length_b   1.000
_cell.length_c   1.000
_cell.angle_alpha   90.00
_cell.angle_beta   90.00
_cell.angle_gamma   90.00
#
_symmetry.space_group_name_H-M   'P 1'
#
loop_
_entity.id
_entity.type
_entity.pdbx_description
1 polymer ?
#
loop_
_entity_poly.entity_id
_entity_poly.type
_entity_poly.pdbx_seq_one_letter_code
_entity_poly.pdbx_strand_id
1 'polypeptide(L)'
;RGRVKRQMEKNQRDFYLNEQVKAIQKELGEGEEGADIEEIEKKIKLAKMPKDALKKAEAELKKLKLMSPMSAEATVVRNYIDVLVGLPWSKKTKIKHDLANAEAVLNEDHYGLDKVKDRILEYLAVQQRVDKVKAPILCLVGPPGVGKTSLGQSIAKATGRKYTRMALGGMRDEAEIRGHRRTYIGALPGKVLQSLNKIGTRNPLFLLDEIDKLGTDFRGDPSSALLEVLDPEQNHTFGDHYVEVDFDLSDVMFVATSNSMNIPPALLDRMEVIRLAGYTEDEKTHIALKYLLPKQLKNNGVKEDELLVTEEAVRDIVRYYTREAGVRSLERELSKICRKVVKG
;
A
#
# COMPACT_ATOMS: atom_id res chain seq x y z
N ARG A 1 -50.45 47.26 -18.92
CA ARG A 1 -50.59 46.06 -19.78
C ARG A 1 -49.33 45.68 -20.58
N GLY A 2 -48.41 46.61 -20.93
CA GLY A 2 -47.20 46.27 -21.72
C GLY A 2 -46.03 45.60 -20.98
N ARG A 3 -45.94 45.76 -19.64
CA ARG A 3 -44.83 45.21 -18.83
C ARG A 3 -44.93 43.67 -18.66
N VAL A 4 -46.14 43.17 -18.45
CA VAL A 4 -46.42 41.73 -18.32
C VAL A 4 -46.23 41.00 -19.66
N LYS A 5 -46.60 41.64 -20.78
CA LYS A 5 -46.44 41.08 -22.13
C LYS A 5 -44.96 40.91 -22.52
N ARG A 6 -44.11 41.93 -22.23
CA ARG A 6 -42.65 41.84 -22.41
C ARG A 6 -41.99 40.78 -21.52
N GLN A 7 -42.51 40.58 -20.30
CA GLN A 7 -41.96 39.60 -19.37
C GLN A 7 -42.33 38.16 -19.78
N MET A 8 -43.55 37.95 -20.30
CA MET A 8 -43.94 36.67 -20.93
C MET A 8 -43.12 36.38 -22.19
N GLU A 9 -42.92 37.36 -23.09
CA GLU A 9 -42.11 37.18 -24.29
C GLU A 9 -40.65 36.86 -23.96
N LYS A 10 -40.09 37.48 -22.92
CA LYS A 10 -38.72 37.18 -22.47
C LYS A 10 -38.62 35.77 -21.89
N ASN A 11 -39.56 35.36 -21.05
CA ASN A 11 -39.59 34.00 -20.50
C ASN A 11 -39.81 32.93 -21.57
N GLN A 12 -40.66 33.18 -22.57
CA GLN A 12 -40.84 32.26 -23.70
C GLN A 12 -39.58 32.17 -24.56
N ARG A 13 -38.88 33.30 -24.77
CA ARG A 13 -37.63 33.32 -25.53
C ARG A 13 -36.51 32.63 -24.78
N ASP A 14 -36.40 32.83 -23.47
CA ASP A 14 -35.42 32.14 -22.61
C ASP A 14 -35.72 30.64 -22.52
N PHE A 15 -37.00 30.25 -22.47
CA PHE A 15 -37.42 28.85 -22.53
C PHE A 15 -37.07 28.20 -23.88
N TYR A 16 -37.33 28.90 -24.99
CA TYR A 16 -37.02 28.42 -26.34
C TYR A 16 -35.52 28.32 -26.59
N LEU A 17 -34.73 29.29 -26.11
CA LEU A 17 -33.27 29.25 -26.17
C LEU A 17 -32.71 28.09 -25.34
N ASN A 18 -33.24 27.83 -24.14
CA ASN A 18 -32.83 26.67 -23.33
C ASN A 18 -33.20 25.33 -23.97
N GLU A 19 -34.36 25.23 -24.64
CA GLU A 19 -34.73 24.03 -25.41
C GLU A 19 -33.84 23.86 -26.64
N GLN A 20 -33.48 24.93 -27.35
CA GLN A 20 -32.53 24.86 -28.47
C GLN A 20 -31.12 24.46 -28.01
N VAL A 21 -30.64 25.02 -26.89
CA VAL A 21 -29.36 24.60 -26.31
C VAL A 21 -29.43 23.12 -25.94
N LYS A 22 -30.48 22.66 -25.26
CA LYS A 22 -30.67 21.23 -24.96
C LYS A 22 -30.70 20.35 -26.20
N ALA A 23 -31.36 20.80 -27.27
CA ALA A 23 -31.42 20.05 -28.54
C ALA A 23 -30.04 19.97 -29.20
N ILE A 24 -29.28 21.07 -29.22
CA ILE A 24 -27.90 21.14 -29.73
C ILE A 24 -26.97 20.23 -28.91
N GLN A 25 -27.05 20.29 -27.58
CA GLN A 25 -26.29 19.42 -26.67
C GLN A 25 -26.61 17.93 -26.88
N LYS A 26 -27.88 17.61 -27.16
CA LYS A 26 -28.33 16.24 -27.45
C LYS A 26 -27.84 15.73 -28.81
N GLU A 27 -27.74 16.60 -29.82
CA GLU A 27 -27.14 16.26 -31.12
C GLU A 27 -25.60 16.18 -31.09
N LEU A 28 -24.96 16.91 -30.17
CA LEU A 28 -23.50 16.88 -29.93
C LEU A 28 -23.02 15.68 -29.10
N GLY A 29 -23.92 14.86 -28.55
CA GLY A 29 -23.58 13.70 -27.73
C GLY A 29 -23.38 13.98 -26.23
N GLU A 30 -23.69 15.19 -25.74
CA GLU A 30 -23.49 15.59 -24.34
C GLU A 30 -24.39 14.84 -23.33
N GLY A 31 -25.32 14.00 -23.80
CA GLY A 31 -26.13 13.12 -22.94
C GLY A 31 -25.30 12.11 -22.13
N GLU A 32 -24.14 11.69 -22.64
CA GLU A 32 -23.19 10.85 -21.90
C GLU A 32 -22.33 11.68 -20.92
N GLU A 33 -22.10 12.95 -21.21
CA GLU A 33 -21.21 13.84 -20.44
C GLU A 33 -21.86 14.34 -19.13
N GLY A 34 -23.16 14.63 -19.16
CA GLY A 34 -23.93 14.94 -17.95
C GLY A 34 -23.97 13.76 -16.97
N ALA A 35 -24.02 12.53 -17.50
CA ALA A 35 -24.01 11.31 -16.69
C ALA A 35 -22.65 11.07 -16.00
N ASP A 36 -21.54 11.33 -16.69
CA ASP A 36 -20.17 11.24 -16.13
C ASP A 36 -19.99 12.20 -14.94
N ILE A 37 -20.40 13.46 -15.10
CA ILE A 37 -20.31 14.46 -14.03
C ILE A 37 -21.19 14.10 -12.82
N GLU A 38 -22.40 13.60 -13.04
CA GLU A 38 -23.27 13.12 -11.96
C GLU A 38 -22.68 11.91 -11.23
N GLU A 39 -22.01 11.00 -11.95
CA GLU A 39 -21.32 9.86 -11.36
C GLU A 39 -20.16 10.31 -10.47
N ILE A 40 -19.34 11.24 -10.94
CA ILE A 40 -18.25 11.85 -10.16
C ILE A 40 -18.81 12.52 -8.89
N GLU A 41 -19.92 13.26 -9.01
CA GLU A 41 -20.55 13.90 -7.85
C GLU A 41 -21.06 12.87 -6.80
N LYS A 42 -21.64 11.76 -7.26
CA LYS A 42 -22.03 10.64 -6.39
C LYS A 42 -20.82 10.02 -5.70
N LYS A 43 -19.74 9.78 -6.44
CA LYS A 43 -18.46 9.25 -5.95
C LYS A 43 -17.85 10.12 -4.85
N ILE A 44 -17.82 11.44 -5.04
CA ILE A 44 -17.33 12.40 -4.02
C ILE A 44 -18.14 12.30 -2.72
N LYS A 45 -19.48 12.23 -2.82
CA LYS A 45 -20.36 12.07 -1.65
C LYS A 45 -20.13 10.73 -0.93
N LEU A 46 -19.91 9.64 -1.67
CA LEU A 46 -19.67 8.31 -1.11
C LEU A 46 -18.29 8.18 -0.44
N ALA A 47 -17.29 8.94 -0.88
CA ALA A 47 -15.92 8.88 -0.35
C ALA A 47 -15.83 9.30 1.13
N LYS A 48 -16.79 10.10 1.63
CA LYS A 48 -16.83 10.63 3.01
C LYS A 48 -15.53 11.35 3.38
N MET A 49 -15.13 12.30 2.54
CA MET A 49 -13.94 13.12 2.72
C MET A 49 -14.08 14.06 3.95
N PRO A 50 -12.98 14.40 4.63
CA PRO A 50 -12.92 15.52 5.57
C PRO A 50 -13.32 16.85 4.92
N LYS A 51 -13.66 17.85 5.73
CA LYS A 51 -14.15 19.15 5.24
C LYS A 51 -13.22 19.81 4.22
N ASP A 52 -11.91 19.79 4.47
CA ASP A 52 -10.93 20.45 3.61
C ASP A 52 -10.76 19.72 2.26
N ALA A 53 -10.67 18.39 2.29
CA ALA A 53 -10.63 17.56 1.10
C ALA A 53 -11.92 17.64 0.28
N LEU A 54 -13.09 17.63 0.93
CA LEU A 54 -14.39 17.77 0.28
C LEU A 54 -14.52 19.12 -0.43
N LYS A 55 -14.15 20.22 0.27
CA LYS A 55 -14.17 21.57 -0.31
C LYS A 55 -13.28 21.66 -1.55
N LYS A 56 -12.12 21.00 -1.53
CA LYS A 56 -11.20 20.97 -2.67
C LYS A 56 -11.76 20.14 -3.84
N ALA A 57 -12.29 18.94 -3.55
CA ALA A 57 -12.95 18.10 -4.56
C ALA A 57 -14.14 18.83 -5.22
N GLU A 58 -14.98 19.52 -4.45
CA GLU A 58 -16.10 20.31 -4.97
C GLU A 58 -15.64 21.52 -5.81
N ALA A 59 -14.54 22.18 -5.42
CA ALA A 59 -13.98 23.28 -6.18
C ALA A 59 -13.44 22.82 -7.53
N GLU A 60 -12.75 21.67 -7.57
CA GLU A 60 -12.24 21.09 -8.82
C GLU A 60 -13.36 20.52 -9.69
N LEU A 61 -14.42 19.94 -9.10
CA LEU A 61 -15.62 19.53 -9.84
C LEU A 61 -16.32 20.73 -10.50
N LYS A 62 -16.41 21.88 -9.81
CA LYS A 62 -16.97 23.11 -10.41
C LYS A 62 -16.15 23.60 -11.60
N LYS A 63 -14.82 23.51 -11.53
CA LYS A 63 -13.95 23.82 -12.66
C LYS A 63 -14.18 22.86 -13.82
N LEU A 64 -14.26 21.56 -13.54
CA LEU A 64 -14.51 20.54 -14.56
C LEU A 64 -15.83 20.76 -15.30
N LYS A 65 -16.90 21.15 -14.60
CA LYS A 65 -18.22 21.48 -15.18
C LYS A 65 -18.17 22.64 -16.20
N LEU A 66 -17.18 23.52 -16.11
CA LEU A 66 -17.01 24.68 -17.00
C LEU A 66 -16.02 24.41 -18.15
N MET A 67 -15.27 23.32 -18.09
CA MET A 67 -14.23 22.99 -19.07
C MET A 67 -14.80 22.17 -20.22
N SER A 68 -14.20 22.32 -21.40
CA SER A 68 -14.50 21.42 -22.53
C SER A 68 -13.97 20.01 -22.22
N PRO A 69 -14.78 18.95 -22.41
CA PRO A 69 -14.42 17.55 -22.13
C PRO A 69 -13.17 17.06 -22.86
N MET A 70 -12.89 17.63 -24.05
CA MET A 70 -11.75 17.28 -24.90
C MET A 70 -10.46 18.02 -24.53
N SER A 71 -10.48 18.92 -23.53
CA SER A 71 -9.28 19.66 -23.13
C SER A 71 -8.32 18.79 -22.33
N ALA A 72 -7.01 18.99 -22.53
CA ALA A 72 -5.99 18.31 -21.74
C ALA A 72 -6.11 18.64 -20.23
N GLU A 73 -6.56 19.85 -19.90
CA GLU A 73 -6.81 20.28 -18.52
C GLU A 73 -7.97 19.52 -17.87
N ALA A 74 -9.04 19.26 -18.62
CA ALA A 74 -10.19 18.48 -18.13
C ALA A 74 -9.75 17.05 -17.75
N THR A 75 -8.89 16.43 -18.55
CA THR A 75 -8.31 15.10 -18.22
C THR A 75 -7.48 15.13 -16.94
N VAL A 76 -6.68 16.17 -16.73
CA VAL A 76 -5.88 16.32 -15.50
C VAL A 76 -6.79 16.50 -14.27
N VAL A 77 -7.84 17.30 -14.38
CA VAL A 77 -8.80 17.51 -13.30
C VAL A 77 -9.62 16.24 -13.01
N ARG A 78 -10.05 15.49 -14.03
CA ARG A 78 -10.71 14.18 -13.86
C ARG A 78 -9.82 13.22 -13.09
N ASN A 79 -8.58 13.02 -13.56
CA ASN A 79 -7.63 12.14 -12.88
C ASN A 79 -7.38 12.56 -11.43
N TYR A 80 -7.31 13.86 -11.16
CA TYR A 80 -7.16 14.38 -9.80
C TYR A 80 -8.36 14.03 -8.91
N ILE A 81 -9.59 14.23 -9.41
CA ILE A 81 -10.81 13.88 -8.69
C ILE A 81 -10.88 12.36 -8.46
N ASP A 82 -10.51 11.54 -9.45
CA ASP A 82 -10.49 10.09 -9.32
C ASP A 82 -9.49 9.62 -8.26
N VAL A 83 -8.31 10.24 -8.20
CA VAL A 83 -7.33 9.98 -7.13
C VAL A 83 -7.92 10.35 -5.77
N LEU A 84 -8.50 11.55 -5.62
CA LEU A 84 -9.11 11.99 -4.37
C LEU A 84 -10.23 11.03 -3.92
N VAL A 85 -11.13 10.65 -4.81
CA VAL A 85 -12.25 9.74 -4.52
C VAL A 85 -11.75 8.35 -4.16
N GLY A 86 -10.70 7.86 -4.83
CA GLY A 86 -10.16 6.52 -4.60
C GLY A 86 -9.46 6.35 -3.24
N LEU A 87 -9.01 7.45 -2.63
CA LEU A 87 -8.35 7.39 -1.33
C LEU A 87 -9.32 6.93 -0.21
N PRO A 88 -8.86 6.06 0.71
CA PRO A 88 -9.71 5.52 1.77
C PRO A 88 -9.83 6.51 2.94
N TRP A 89 -10.66 7.55 2.82
CA TRP A 89 -10.84 8.57 3.86
C TRP A 89 -11.43 8.03 5.17
N SER A 90 -12.45 7.17 5.06
CA SER A 90 -13.22 6.65 6.20
C SER A 90 -13.22 5.12 6.32
N LYS A 91 -12.93 4.41 5.24
CA LYS A 91 -13.04 2.94 5.17
C LYS A 91 -11.88 2.27 5.93
N LYS A 92 -12.21 1.57 7.02
CA LYS A 92 -11.25 0.81 7.85
C LYS A 92 -11.57 -0.69 7.82
N THR A 93 -10.53 -1.51 7.94
CA THR A 93 -10.66 -2.93 8.26
C THR A 93 -10.95 -3.13 9.75
N LYS A 94 -11.70 -4.18 10.08
CA LYS A 94 -11.93 -4.57 11.48
C LYS A 94 -10.65 -5.22 12.02
N ILE A 95 -10.04 -4.56 13.00
CA ILE A 95 -8.82 -5.05 13.66
C ILE A 95 -9.20 -6.18 14.62
N LYS A 96 -8.36 -7.21 14.69
CA LYS A 96 -8.43 -8.29 15.68
C LYS A 96 -7.52 -7.93 16.86
N HIS A 97 -8.07 -7.97 18.07
CA HIS A 97 -7.35 -7.67 19.32
C HIS A 97 -7.09 -8.93 20.16
N ASP A 98 -6.81 -10.05 19.50
CA ASP A 98 -6.60 -11.33 20.16
C ASP A 98 -5.12 -11.74 20.06
N LEU A 99 -4.41 -11.66 21.18
CA LEU A 99 -2.99 -12.05 21.26
C LEU A 99 -2.80 -13.56 21.10
N ALA A 100 -3.71 -14.39 21.62
CA ALA A 100 -3.61 -15.84 21.50
C ALA A 100 -3.76 -16.26 20.03
N ASN A 101 -4.69 -15.63 19.31
CA ASN A 101 -4.80 -15.82 17.86
C ASN A 101 -3.56 -15.29 17.11
N ALA A 102 -3.00 -14.15 17.52
CA ALA A 102 -1.77 -13.63 16.90
C ALA A 102 -0.58 -14.58 17.08
N GLU A 103 -0.42 -15.16 18.28
CA GLU A 103 0.60 -16.16 18.58
C GLU A 103 0.41 -17.43 17.75
N ALA A 104 -0.83 -17.93 17.67
CA ALA A 104 -1.17 -19.10 16.86
C ALA A 104 -0.83 -18.89 15.37
N VAL A 105 -1.18 -17.72 14.79
CA VAL A 105 -0.85 -17.38 13.40
C VAL A 105 0.66 -17.28 13.17
N LEU A 106 1.40 -16.66 14.09
CA LEU A 106 2.86 -16.55 13.98
C LEU A 106 3.54 -17.92 14.06
N ASN A 107 3.04 -18.82 14.92
CA ASN A 107 3.55 -20.18 15.07
C ASN A 107 3.12 -21.12 13.93
N GLU A 108 1.97 -20.89 13.33
CA GLU A 108 1.53 -21.58 12.12
C GLU A 108 2.46 -21.24 10.96
N ASP A 109 2.67 -19.95 10.69
CA ASP A 109 3.36 -19.48 9.48
C ASP A 109 4.89 -19.57 9.55
N HIS A 110 5.50 -19.58 10.74
CA HIS A 110 6.96 -19.58 10.93
C HIS A 110 7.44 -20.63 11.93
N TYR A 111 8.50 -21.36 11.59
CA TYR A 111 9.18 -22.28 12.51
C TYR A 111 10.29 -21.58 13.29
N GLY A 112 10.42 -21.93 14.58
CA GLY A 112 11.37 -21.31 15.49
C GLY A 112 11.11 -19.82 15.67
N LEU A 113 12.18 -19.02 15.74
CA LEU A 113 12.12 -17.57 15.93
C LEU A 113 11.40 -17.13 17.21
N ASP A 114 11.43 -17.95 18.27
CA ASP A 114 10.62 -17.74 19.49
C ASP A 114 10.85 -16.34 20.08
N LYS A 115 12.11 -15.94 20.25
CA LYS A 115 12.47 -14.59 20.73
C LYS A 115 11.93 -13.46 19.86
N VAL A 116 11.86 -13.66 18.54
CA VAL A 116 11.36 -12.64 17.58
C VAL A 116 9.85 -12.57 17.65
N LYS A 117 9.17 -13.73 17.73
CA LYS A 117 7.71 -13.81 17.89
C LYS A 117 7.27 -13.20 19.21
N ASP A 118 7.95 -13.49 20.30
CA ASP A 118 7.68 -12.90 21.62
C ASP A 118 7.75 -11.37 21.57
N ARG A 119 8.79 -10.81 20.95
CA ARG A 119 8.91 -9.35 20.76
C ARG A 119 7.78 -8.76 19.92
N ILE A 120 7.37 -9.46 18.85
CA ILE A 120 6.21 -9.02 18.04
C ILE A 120 4.94 -9.06 18.89
N LEU A 121 4.74 -10.09 19.74
CA LEU A 121 3.58 -10.20 20.62
C LEU A 121 3.58 -9.09 21.69
N GLU A 122 4.74 -8.78 22.29
CA GLU A 122 4.90 -7.64 23.20
C GLU A 122 4.48 -6.33 22.54
N TYR A 123 4.96 -6.09 21.31
CA TYR A 123 4.60 -4.92 20.52
C TYR A 123 3.08 -4.84 20.26
N LEU A 124 2.48 -5.95 19.81
CA LEU A 124 1.04 -6.03 19.58
C LEU A 124 0.22 -5.84 20.86
N ALA A 125 0.72 -6.32 22.00
CA ALA A 125 0.07 -6.16 23.30
C ALA A 125 0.03 -4.69 23.74
N VAL A 126 1.10 -3.93 23.50
CA VAL A 126 1.11 -2.48 23.71
C VAL A 126 0.10 -1.81 22.78
N GLN A 127 0.08 -2.22 21.50
CA GLN A 127 -0.83 -1.65 20.50
C GLN A 127 -2.31 -1.84 20.85
N GLN A 128 -2.68 -2.92 21.54
CA GLN A 128 -4.06 -3.16 21.98
C GLN A 128 -4.54 -2.20 23.07
N ARG A 129 -3.63 -1.60 23.83
CA ARG A 129 -3.98 -0.73 24.96
C ARG A 129 -4.12 0.75 24.59
N VAL A 130 -3.62 1.15 23.43
CA VAL A 130 -3.56 2.57 23.03
C VAL A 130 -4.21 2.78 21.67
N ASP A 131 -5.22 3.64 21.59
CA ASP A 131 -5.93 3.94 20.34
C ASP A 131 -5.05 4.65 19.29
N LYS A 132 -4.09 5.47 19.75
CA LYS A 132 -3.10 6.13 18.90
C LYS A 132 -1.71 5.70 19.32
N VAL A 133 -1.08 4.93 18.45
CA VAL A 133 0.21 4.31 18.71
C VAL A 133 1.30 5.35 18.48
N LYS A 134 1.83 5.91 19.57
CA LYS A 134 3.12 6.60 19.57
C LYS A 134 4.29 5.64 19.76
N ALA A 135 4.07 4.34 19.52
CA ALA A 135 5.11 3.34 19.67
C ALA A 135 6.10 3.43 18.50
N PRO A 136 7.39 3.07 18.72
CA PRO A 136 8.36 2.95 17.65
C PRO A 136 7.89 2.02 16.55
N ILE A 137 8.45 2.18 15.35
CA ILE A 137 8.14 1.29 14.22
C ILE A 137 8.98 0.02 14.34
N LEU A 138 8.35 -1.14 14.16
CA LEU A 138 9.09 -2.41 14.13
C LEU A 138 10.02 -2.44 12.91
N CYS A 139 11.31 -2.66 13.14
CA CYS A 139 12.32 -2.84 12.10
C CYS A 139 12.94 -4.24 12.20
N LEU A 140 12.61 -5.09 11.23
CA LEU A 140 13.14 -6.45 11.13
C LEU A 140 14.47 -6.43 10.38
N VAL A 141 15.57 -6.70 11.07
CA VAL A 141 16.93 -6.67 10.50
C VAL A 141 17.54 -8.06 10.50
N GLY A 142 18.14 -8.49 9.40
CA GLY A 142 18.83 -9.78 9.33
C GLY A 142 19.30 -10.12 7.92
N PRO A 143 19.97 -11.26 7.71
CA PRO A 143 20.42 -11.65 6.38
C PRO A 143 19.24 -11.89 5.41
N PRO A 144 19.47 -11.93 4.09
CA PRO A 144 18.43 -12.26 3.13
C PRO A 144 17.92 -13.70 3.32
N GLY A 145 16.62 -13.90 3.13
CA GLY A 145 16.02 -15.23 3.20
C GLY A 145 15.68 -15.73 4.61
N VAL A 146 15.73 -14.89 5.65
CA VAL A 146 15.34 -15.26 7.03
C VAL A 146 13.84 -15.07 7.33
N GLY A 147 13.02 -14.75 6.33
CA GLY A 147 11.56 -14.64 6.52
C GLY A 147 11.05 -13.28 7.02
N LYS A 148 11.83 -12.19 6.89
CA LYS A 148 11.41 -10.83 7.29
C LYS A 148 10.10 -10.38 6.62
N THR A 149 10.02 -10.52 5.30
CA THR A 149 8.83 -10.14 4.52
C THR A 149 7.62 -11.00 4.85
N SER A 150 7.83 -12.31 5.06
CA SER A 150 6.76 -13.23 5.44
C SER A 150 6.26 -13.00 6.86
N LEU A 151 7.11 -12.57 7.79
CA LEU A 151 6.67 -12.13 9.13
C LEU A 151 5.75 -10.91 9.05
N GLY A 152 6.08 -9.92 8.20
CA GLY A 152 5.18 -8.78 7.96
C GLY A 152 3.79 -9.20 7.45
N GLN A 153 3.73 -10.23 6.61
CA GLN A 153 2.46 -10.81 6.15
C GLN A 153 1.70 -11.50 7.29
N SER A 154 2.38 -12.27 8.13
CA SER A 154 1.78 -12.93 9.29
C SER A 154 1.26 -11.94 10.32
N ILE A 155 1.97 -10.81 10.56
CA ILE A 155 1.49 -9.73 11.41
C ILE A 155 0.20 -9.12 10.85
N ALA A 156 0.12 -8.92 9.53
CA ALA A 156 -1.10 -8.41 8.89
C ALA A 156 -2.27 -9.41 9.03
N LYS A 157 -2.02 -10.71 8.81
CA LYS A 157 -2.99 -11.80 9.00
C LYS A 157 -3.48 -11.89 10.45
N ALA A 158 -2.57 -11.80 11.42
CA ALA A 158 -2.84 -11.84 12.85
C ALA A 158 -3.72 -10.65 13.30
N THR A 159 -3.37 -9.44 12.87
CA THR A 159 -4.11 -8.21 13.22
C THR A 159 -5.38 -7.98 12.40
N GLY A 160 -5.61 -8.77 11.35
CA GLY A 160 -6.75 -8.62 10.44
C GLY A 160 -6.64 -7.40 9.51
N ARG A 161 -5.43 -6.82 9.36
CA ARG A 161 -5.16 -5.69 8.48
C ARG A 161 -4.89 -6.17 7.06
N LYS A 162 -5.26 -5.37 6.05
CA LYS A 162 -4.81 -5.62 4.69
C LYS A 162 -3.30 -5.39 4.58
N TYR A 163 -2.61 -6.23 3.83
CA TYR A 163 -1.16 -6.16 3.63
C TYR A 163 -0.81 -5.40 2.34
N THR A 164 0.10 -4.44 2.43
CA THR A 164 0.77 -3.84 1.27
C THR A 164 2.28 -3.77 1.50
N ARG A 165 3.04 -3.84 0.42
CA ARG A 165 4.50 -3.77 0.46
C ARG A 165 4.99 -2.65 -0.45
N MET A 166 5.88 -1.83 0.08
CA MET A 166 6.61 -0.81 -0.65
C MET A 166 8.09 -1.11 -0.57
N ALA A 167 8.74 -1.35 -1.72
CA ALA A 167 10.18 -1.46 -1.78
C ALA A 167 10.80 -0.06 -1.77
N LEU A 168 11.72 0.18 -0.84
CA LEU A 168 12.49 1.41 -0.71
C LEU A 168 13.86 1.31 -1.40
N GLY A 169 14.30 0.10 -1.74
CA GLY A 169 15.56 -0.13 -2.42
C GLY A 169 15.65 0.59 -3.76
N GLY A 170 16.67 1.44 -3.90
CA GLY A 170 16.91 2.22 -5.12
C GLY A 170 16.11 3.52 -5.23
N MET A 171 15.30 3.86 -4.22
CA MET A 171 14.64 5.16 -4.12
C MET A 171 15.68 6.24 -3.87
N ARG A 172 15.60 7.30 -4.68
CA ARG A 172 16.57 8.42 -4.68
C ARG A 172 15.91 9.80 -4.61
N ASP A 173 14.59 9.87 -4.80
CA ASP A 173 13.84 11.11 -4.87
C ASP A 173 12.68 11.09 -3.88
N GLU A 174 12.53 12.17 -3.15
CA GLU A 174 11.41 12.45 -2.24
C GLU A 174 10.06 12.44 -3.00
N ALA A 175 10.06 12.81 -4.28
CA ALA A 175 8.86 12.75 -5.12
C ALA A 175 8.27 11.34 -5.24
N GLU A 176 9.05 10.27 -5.00
CA GLU A 176 8.50 8.92 -4.94
C GLU A 176 7.57 8.70 -3.73
N ILE A 177 7.76 9.46 -2.64
CA ILE A 177 6.96 9.38 -1.41
C ILE A 177 5.85 10.42 -1.41
N ARG A 178 6.16 11.69 -1.74
CA ARG A 178 5.21 12.82 -1.72
C ARG A 178 4.55 13.13 -3.06
N GLY A 179 4.95 12.46 -4.15
CA GLY A 179 4.41 12.73 -5.48
C GLY A 179 4.96 14.00 -6.13
N HIS A 180 4.49 14.25 -7.35
CA HIS A 180 4.82 15.45 -8.11
C HIS A 180 3.69 16.48 -8.04
N ARG A 181 4.05 17.77 -8.14
CA ARG A 181 3.05 18.83 -8.29
C ARG A 181 2.23 18.61 -9.56
N ARG A 182 0.93 18.91 -9.48
CA ARG A 182 -0.05 18.75 -10.58
C ARG A 182 0.28 19.56 -11.85
N THR A 183 1.27 20.45 -11.80
CA THR A 183 1.69 21.30 -12.92
C THR A 183 2.27 20.54 -14.12
N TYR A 184 2.66 19.27 -13.94
CA TYR A 184 3.22 18.45 -15.01
C TYR A 184 2.18 17.51 -15.61
N ILE A 185 2.13 17.45 -16.95
CA ILE A 185 1.37 16.39 -17.65
C ILE A 185 1.99 15.05 -17.25
N GLY A 186 1.18 14.15 -16.68
CA GLY A 186 1.64 12.88 -16.13
C GLY A 186 2.11 12.93 -14.67
N ALA A 187 1.84 14.02 -13.93
CA ALA A 187 2.05 14.05 -12.49
C ALA A 187 1.23 12.96 -11.79
N LEU A 188 1.85 12.27 -10.85
CA LEU A 188 1.24 11.19 -10.07
C LEU A 188 1.40 11.48 -8.56
N PRO A 189 0.45 11.02 -7.74
CA PRO A 189 0.60 11.04 -6.29
C PRO A 189 1.76 10.14 -5.85
N GLY A 190 2.25 10.33 -4.64
CA GLY A 190 3.33 9.52 -4.09
C GLY A 190 2.94 8.05 -3.91
N LYS A 191 3.95 7.15 -3.86
CA LYS A 191 3.74 5.70 -3.73
C LYS A 191 2.92 5.32 -2.50
N VAL A 192 2.95 6.11 -1.43
CA VAL A 192 2.17 5.89 -0.21
C VAL A 192 0.68 5.99 -0.51
N LEU A 193 0.26 7.10 -1.12
CA LEU A 193 -1.13 7.35 -1.49
C LEU A 193 -1.60 6.42 -2.61
N GLN A 194 -0.75 6.12 -3.59
CA GLN A 194 -1.06 5.12 -4.63
C GLN A 194 -1.36 3.74 -4.02
N SER A 195 -0.55 3.31 -3.04
CA SER A 195 -0.73 2.04 -2.36
C SER A 195 -2.01 2.02 -1.50
N LEU A 196 -2.35 3.14 -0.87
CA LEU A 196 -3.60 3.31 -0.12
C LEU A 196 -4.83 3.28 -1.02
N ASN A 197 -4.77 3.92 -2.19
CA ASN A 197 -5.83 3.86 -3.18
C ASN A 197 -6.04 2.40 -3.65
N LYS A 198 -4.96 1.67 -3.97
CA LYS A 198 -5.01 0.26 -4.38
C LYS A 198 -5.59 -0.67 -3.31
N ILE A 199 -5.23 -0.48 -2.04
CA ILE A 199 -5.69 -1.35 -0.95
C ILE A 199 -7.11 -1.01 -0.49
N GLY A 200 -7.52 0.25 -0.66
CA GLY A 200 -8.87 0.75 -0.39
C GLY A 200 -9.26 0.72 1.08
N THR A 201 -8.29 0.81 2.00
CA THR A 201 -8.50 0.85 3.45
C THR A 201 -7.50 1.79 4.11
N ARG A 202 -7.93 2.51 5.16
CA ARG A 202 -7.14 3.52 5.86
C ARG A 202 -6.15 2.98 6.89
N ASN A 203 -6.38 1.76 7.38
CA ASN A 203 -5.57 1.12 8.42
C ASN A 203 -4.81 -0.16 7.97
N PRO A 204 -4.20 -0.19 6.76
CA PRO A 204 -3.43 -1.36 6.32
C PRO A 204 -2.14 -1.51 7.12
N LEU A 205 -1.49 -2.66 6.96
CA LEU A 205 -0.09 -2.86 7.32
C LEU A 205 0.77 -2.54 6.10
N PHE A 206 1.63 -1.52 6.21
CA PHE A 206 2.65 -1.17 5.23
C PHE A 206 3.98 -1.81 5.60
N LEU A 207 4.45 -2.72 4.77
CA LEU A 207 5.81 -3.23 4.85
C LEU A 207 6.76 -2.37 3.99
N LEU A 208 7.66 -1.65 4.65
CA LEU A 208 8.75 -0.89 4.03
C LEU A 208 9.96 -1.80 3.85
N ASP A 209 10.16 -2.31 2.63
CA ASP A 209 11.15 -3.35 2.32
C ASP A 209 12.48 -2.72 1.90
N GLU A 210 13.60 -3.23 2.44
CA GLU A 210 14.97 -2.80 2.10
C GLU A 210 15.30 -1.32 2.40
N ILE A 211 14.99 -0.88 3.63
CA ILE A 211 15.25 0.50 4.06
C ILE A 211 16.74 0.87 4.11
N ASP A 212 17.63 -0.11 4.23
CA ASP A 212 19.09 0.07 4.17
C ASP A 212 19.61 0.40 2.76
N LYS A 213 18.76 0.28 1.74
CA LYS A 213 19.10 0.59 0.35
C LYS A 213 18.52 1.92 -0.13
N LEU A 214 18.10 2.78 0.79
CA LEU A 214 17.76 4.15 0.49
C LEU A 214 18.99 4.88 -0.02
N GLY A 215 18.89 5.43 -1.23
CA GLY A 215 19.97 6.21 -1.84
C GLY A 215 19.96 7.63 -1.31
N THR A 216 21.11 8.10 -0.84
CA THR A 216 21.34 9.53 -0.61
C THR A 216 21.90 10.14 -1.88
N ASP A 217 21.07 10.82 -2.68
CA ASP A 217 21.52 11.58 -3.84
C ASP A 217 21.42 13.10 -3.58
N PHE A 218 22.20 13.89 -4.32
CA PHE A 218 22.29 15.36 -4.17
C PHE A 218 20.97 16.12 -4.44
N ARG A 219 19.92 15.44 -4.95
CA ARG A 219 18.64 16.04 -5.37
C ARG A 219 17.57 16.08 -4.28
N GLY A 220 17.84 15.47 -3.12
CA GLY A 220 16.91 15.43 -1.99
C GLY A 220 17.15 14.18 -1.15
N ASP A 221 16.76 14.21 0.13
CA ASP A 221 16.89 13.07 1.01
C ASP A 221 15.51 12.39 1.18
N PRO A 222 15.26 11.23 0.56
CA PRO A 222 14.00 10.51 0.71
C PRO A 222 13.74 10.10 2.17
N SER A 223 14.77 10.07 3.01
CA SER A 223 14.62 9.80 4.45
C SER A 223 13.78 10.88 5.14
N SER A 224 13.86 12.14 4.70
CA SER A 224 13.08 13.24 5.26
C SER A 224 11.58 13.09 5.03
N ALA A 225 11.19 12.68 3.82
CA ALA A 225 9.80 12.36 3.50
C ALA A 225 9.31 11.11 4.23
N LEU A 226 10.16 10.10 4.42
CA LEU A 226 9.82 8.94 5.25
C LEU A 226 9.62 9.33 6.71
N LEU A 227 10.41 10.26 7.26
CA LEU A 227 10.23 10.72 8.62
C LEU A 227 8.84 11.33 8.83
N GLU A 228 8.34 12.15 7.92
CA GLU A 228 6.98 12.70 8.01
C GLU A 228 5.90 11.60 8.01
N VAL A 229 6.08 10.55 7.19
CA VAL A 229 5.16 9.41 7.11
C VAL A 229 5.20 8.55 8.38
N LEU A 230 6.39 8.40 8.96
CA LEU A 230 6.67 7.47 10.05
C LEU A 230 6.50 8.10 11.43
N ASP A 231 6.69 9.42 11.56
CA ASP A 231 6.61 10.12 12.85
C ASP A 231 5.15 10.25 13.32
N PRO A 232 4.77 9.66 14.46
CA PRO A 232 3.42 9.78 15.03
C PRO A 232 2.99 11.23 15.29
N GLU A 233 3.94 12.17 15.40
CA GLU A 233 3.64 13.60 15.59
C GLU A 233 3.32 14.33 14.29
N GLN A 234 3.69 13.80 13.12
CA GLN A 234 3.51 14.48 11.82
C GLN A 234 2.59 13.70 10.88
N ASN A 235 2.50 12.38 11.00
CA ASN A 235 1.82 11.52 10.04
C ASN A 235 0.30 11.76 9.91
N HIS A 236 -0.32 12.46 10.87
CA HIS A 236 -1.73 12.85 10.82
C HIS A 236 -2.02 13.98 9.82
N THR A 237 -0.99 14.72 9.42
CA THR A 237 -1.05 15.84 8.45
C THR A 237 -0.12 15.60 7.26
N PHE A 238 0.02 14.36 6.79
CA PHE A 238 0.95 14.05 5.71
C PHE A 238 0.56 14.78 4.42
N GLY A 239 1.48 15.60 3.90
CA GLY A 239 1.27 16.43 2.73
C GLY A 239 1.82 15.82 1.44
N ASP A 240 0.94 15.39 0.54
CA ASP A 240 1.32 14.97 -0.82
C ASP A 240 1.24 16.15 -1.81
N HIS A 241 2.27 16.33 -2.62
CA HIS A 241 2.39 17.43 -3.59
C HIS A 241 1.37 17.38 -4.73
N TYR A 242 0.85 16.19 -5.04
CA TYR A 242 -0.17 16.01 -6.08
C TYR A 242 -1.56 16.29 -5.51
N VAL A 243 -1.88 15.71 -4.36
CA VAL A 243 -3.21 15.79 -3.76
C VAL A 243 -3.45 17.16 -3.11
N GLU A 244 -2.39 17.77 -2.57
CA GLU A 244 -2.39 19.12 -1.98
C GLU A 244 -3.44 19.29 -0.86
N VAL A 245 -3.73 18.22 -0.13
CA VAL A 245 -4.48 18.20 1.14
C VAL A 245 -3.83 17.20 2.07
N ASP A 246 -3.93 17.47 3.36
CA ASP A 246 -3.37 16.62 4.38
C ASP A 246 -4.12 15.29 4.43
N PHE A 247 -3.36 14.19 4.46
CA PHE A 247 -3.89 12.84 4.60
C PHE A 247 -3.43 12.24 5.93
N ASP A 248 -4.37 11.73 6.71
CA ASP A 248 -4.07 11.16 8.03
C ASP A 248 -3.64 9.69 7.91
N LEU A 249 -2.36 9.44 8.18
CA LEU A 249 -1.72 8.13 8.19
C LEU A 249 -1.60 7.52 9.60
N SER A 250 -2.12 8.13 10.65
CA SER A 250 -1.97 7.64 12.04
C SER A 250 -2.58 6.26 12.28
N ASP A 251 -3.54 5.83 11.46
CA ASP A 251 -4.15 4.50 11.53
C ASP A 251 -3.34 3.39 10.84
N VAL A 252 -2.35 3.77 10.02
CA VAL A 252 -1.52 2.85 9.25
C VAL A 252 -0.48 2.21 10.16
N MET A 253 -0.33 0.89 10.06
CA MET A 253 0.72 0.18 10.79
C MET A 253 1.93 0.02 9.88
N PHE A 254 3.04 0.70 10.20
CA PHE A 254 4.29 0.56 9.46
C PHE A 254 5.16 -0.52 10.08
N VAL A 255 5.78 -1.35 9.23
CA VAL A 255 6.82 -2.31 9.60
C VAL A 255 7.93 -2.16 8.58
N ALA A 256 9.17 -1.99 9.03
CA ALA A 256 10.34 -1.89 8.16
C ALA A 256 11.12 -3.20 8.11
N THR A 257 11.76 -3.50 6.99
CA THR A 257 12.75 -4.56 6.86
C THR A 257 14.08 -3.99 6.40
N SER A 258 15.15 -4.60 6.87
CA SER A 258 16.51 -4.27 6.45
C SER A 258 17.38 -5.51 6.34
N ASN A 259 18.39 -5.46 5.47
CA ASN A 259 19.43 -6.50 5.41
C ASN A 259 20.65 -6.19 6.28
N SER A 260 20.84 -4.92 6.64
CA SER A 260 21.99 -4.43 7.41
C SER A 260 21.57 -3.36 8.42
N MET A 261 22.50 -2.95 9.29
CA MET A 261 22.28 -1.82 10.21
C MET A 261 22.59 -0.46 9.56
N ASN A 262 22.83 -0.42 8.23
CA ASN A 262 23.12 0.81 7.50
C ASN A 262 21.83 1.59 7.20
N ILE A 263 21.11 1.94 8.25
CA ILE A 263 19.86 2.70 8.21
C ILE A 263 20.19 4.15 8.58
N PRO A 264 19.60 5.17 7.92
CA PRO A 264 19.79 6.56 8.32
C PRO A 264 19.51 6.77 9.81
N PRO A 265 20.41 7.42 10.58
CA PRO A 265 20.26 7.56 12.04
C PRO A 265 18.93 8.17 12.48
N ALA A 266 18.44 9.17 11.74
CA ALA A 266 17.17 9.82 12.04
C ALA A 266 15.97 8.86 12.00
N LEU A 267 16.01 7.87 11.09
CA LEU A 267 14.98 6.82 11.00
C LEU A 267 15.18 5.77 12.10
N LEU A 268 16.44 5.42 12.41
CA LEU A 268 16.77 4.42 13.42
C LEU A 268 16.26 4.82 14.81
N ASP A 269 16.34 6.10 15.16
CA ASP A 269 15.85 6.65 16.44
C ASP A 269 14.32 6.53 16.62
N ARG A 270 13.59 6.25 15.55
CA ARG A 270 12.12 6.04 15.54
C ARG A 270 11.74 4.57 15.42
N MET A 271 12.72 3.65 15.44
CA MET A 271 12.52 2.23 15.19
C MET A 271 12.89 1.35 16.39
N GLU A 272 12.09 0.32 16.61
CA GLU A 272 12.44 -0.81 17.46
C GLU A 272 13.08 -1.91 16.60
N VAL A 273 14.39 -2.11 16.77
CA VAL A 273 15.16 -3.03 15.94
C VAL A 273 15.08 -4.46 16.50
N ILE A 274 14.47 -5.34 15.73
CA ILE A 274 14.44 -6.78 16.00
C ILE A 274 15.41 -7.48 15.06
N ARG A 275 16.44 -8.11 15.63
CA ARG A 275 17.47 -8.83 14.85
C ARG A 275 17.08 -10.30 14.65
N LEU A 276 16.95 -10.69 13.40
CA LEU A 276 16.75 -12.08 12.96
C LEU A 276 18.11 -12.69 12.61
N ALA A 277 18.46 -13.75 13.33
CA ALA A 277 19.61 -14.57 13.02
C ALA A 277 19.35 -15.46 11.79
N GLY A 278 20.42 -16.09 11.29
CA GLY A 278 20.28 -17.20 10.35
C GLY A 278 19.71 -18.45 11.02
N TYR A 279 19.34 -19.42 10.19
CA TYR A 279 18.82 -20.71 10.65
C TYR A 279 19.92 -21.77 10.76
N THR A 280 19.80 -22.64 11.75
CA THR A 280 20.55 -23.89 11.88
C THR A 280 20.17 -24.89 10.79
N GLU A 281 20.98 -25.92 10.58
CA GLU A 281 20.70 -26.96 9.58
C GLU A 281 19.36 -27.67 9.84
N ASP A 282 19.09 -27.99 11.11
CA ASP A 282 17.85 -28.65 11.51
C ASP A 282 16.65 -27.72 11.29
N GLU A 283 16.74 -26.44 11.65
CA GLU A 283 15.69 -25.45 11.38
C GLU A 283 15.41 -25.30 9.89
N LYS A 284 16.45 -25.22 9.06
CA LYS A 284 16.29 -25.13 7.59
C LYS A 284 15.58 -26.35 7.01
N THR A 285 15.94 -27.53 7.49
CA THR A 285 15.33 -28.80 7.06
C THR A 285 13.84 -28.84 7.43
N HIS A 286 13.50 -28.45 8.67
CA HIS A 286 12.10 -28.33 9.10
C HIS A 286 11.33 -27.29 8.29
N ILE A 287 11.93 -26.11 8.04
CA ILE A 287 11.31 -25.05 7.24
C ILE A 287 11.07 -25.52 5.80
N ALA A 288 12.04 -26.24 5.22
CA ALA A 288 11.94 -26.77 3.88
C ALA A 288 10.81 -27.77 3.73
N LEU A 289 10.72 -28.75 4.63
CA LEU A 289 9.68 -29.78 4.57
C LEU A 289 8.28 -29.23 4.86
N LYS A 290 8.14 -28.41 5.90
CA LYS A 290 6.82 -27.93 6.35
C LYS A 290 6.26 -26.81 5.48
N TYR A 291 7.11 -25.93 4.92
CA TYR A 291 6.65 -24.72 4.23
C TYR A 291 7.13 -24.61 2.78
N LEU A 292 8.43 -24.79 2.52
CA LEU A 292 8.97 -24.50 1.19
C LEU A 292 8.57 -25.55 0.16
N LEU A 293 8.66 -26.83 0.50
CA LEU A 293 8.34 -27.93 -0.41
C LEU A 293 6.86 -27.91 -0.81
N PRO A 294 5.87 -27.87 0.10
CA PRO A 294 4.45 -27.77 -0.27
C PRO A 294 4.16 -26.54 -1.14
N LYS A 295 4.78 -25.40 -0.81
CA LYS A 295 4.66 -24.17 -1.60
C LYS A 295 5.21 -24.34 -3.02
N GLN A 296 6.38 -24.97 -3.17
CA GLN A 296 6.99 -25.19 -4.47
C GLN A 296 6.26 -26.25 -5.31
N LEU A 297 5.74 -27.31 -4.70
CA LEU A 297 4.88 -28.30 -5.38
C LEU A 297 3.67 -27.60 -6.01
N LYS A 298 2.92 -26.83 -5.21
CA LYS A 298 1.76 -26.06 -5.68
C LYS A 298 2.12 -25.06 -6.78
N ASN A 299 3.20 -24.31 -6.63
CA ASN A 299 3.61 -23.29 -7.60
C ASN A 299 4.06 -23.88 -8.94
N ASN A 300 4.61 -25.09 -8.95
CA ASN A 300 5.05 -25.77 -10.17
C ASN A 300 4.02 -26.77 -10.70
N GLY A 301 2.85 -26.89 -10.06
CA GLY A 301 1.77 -27.78 -10.49
C GLY A 301 2.06 -29.27 -10.31
N VAL A 302 2.99 -29.63 -9.42
CA VAL A 302 3.33 -31.02 -9.10
C VAL A 302 2.32 -31.57 -8.09
N LYS A 303 1.73 -32.73 -8.37
CA LYS A 303 0.82 -33.40 -7.44
C LYS A 303 1.58 -34.07 -6.29
N GLU A 304 0.90 -34.32 -5.18
CA GLU A 304 1.53 -34.91 -3.98
C GLU A 304 2.10 -36.31 -4.19
N ASP A 305 1.56 -37.06 -5.16
CA ASP A 305 1.99 -38.40 -5.55
C ASP A 305 3.13 -38.41 -6.60
N GLU A 306 3.42 -37.28 -7.23
CA GLU A 306 4.41 -37.18 -8.31
C GLU A 306 5.85 -36.97 -7.81
N LEU A 307 6.02 -36.46 -6.57
CA LEU A 307 7.34 -36.16 -6.02
C LEU A 307 7.41 -36.40 -4.51
N LEU A 308 8.21 -37.39 -4.12
CA LEU A 308 8.60 -37.61 -2.72
C LEU A 308 10.03 -37.12 -2.50
N VAL A 309 10.19 -36.10 -1.65
CA VAL A 309 11.52 -35.62 -1.20
C VAL A 309 11.74 -36.06 0.24
N THR A 310 12.69 -36.96 0.47
CA THR A 310 13.08 -37.42 1.80
C THR A 310 13.79 -36.33 2.60
N GLU A 311 13.71 -36.38 3.93
CA GLU A 311 14.44 -35.45 4.82
C GLU A 311 15.95 -35.44 4.55
N GLU A 312 16.56 -36.62 4.34
CA GLU A 312 17.99 -36.75 4.04
C GLU A 312 18.38 -35.96 2.79
N ALA A 313 17.61 -36.09 1.71
CA ALA A 313 17.82 -35.31 0.49
C ALA A 313 17.73 -33.79 0.73
N VAL A 314 16.80 -33.33 1.57
CA VAL A 314 16.72 -31.90 1.95
C VAL A 314 17.97 -31.48 2.72
N ARG A 315 18.42 -32.31 3.67
CA ARG A 315 19.62 -32.06 4.46
C ARG A 315 20.88 -31.98 3.58
N ASP A 316 20.98 -32.85 2.58
CA ASP A 316 22.06 -32.82 1.58
C ASP A 316 22.02 -31.55 0.72
N ILE A 317 20.83 -31.08 0.34
CA ILE A 317 20.69 -29.78 -0.36
C ILE A 317 21.21 -28.65 0.53
N VAL A 318 20.84 -28.65 1.82
CA VAL A 318 21.31 -27.64 2.78
C VAL A 318 22.84 -27.65 2.89
N ARG A 319 23.47 -28.83 2.99
CA ARG A 319 24.92 -28.98 3.18
C ARG A 319 25.76 -28.74 1.93
N TYR A 320 25.35 -29.31 0.80
CA TYR A 320 26.19 -29.40 -0.40
C TYR A 320 25.81 -28.41 -1.50
N TYR A 321 24.57 -27.92 -1.51
CA TYR A 321 24.04 -27.08 -2.59
C TYR A 321 23.69 -25.65 -2.16
N THR A 322 23.70 -25.35 -0.86
CA THR A 322 23.43 -24.00 -0.34
C THR A 322 24.55 -23.53 0.60
N ARG A 323 24.88 -22.23 0.53
CA ARG A 323 25.78 -21.59 1.49
C ARG A 323 25.26 -20.19 1.81
N GLU A 324 24.27 -20.15 2.70
CA GLU A 324 23.57 -18.92 3.10
C GLU A 324 23.09 -19.02 4.55
N ALA A 325 22.74 -17.88 5.17
CA ALA A 325 22.15 -17.87 6.51
C ALA A 325 20.62 -18.14 6.50
N GLY A 326 19.93 -17.72 5.44
CA GLY A 326 18.49 -17.94 5.24
C GLY A 326 18.16 -19.22 4.49
N VAL A 327 16.98 -19.23 3.84
CA VAL A 327 16.47 -20.36 3.05
C VAL A 327 16.11 -19.98 1.60
N ARG A 328 16.63 -18.86 1.08
CA ARG A 328 16.28 -18.36 -0.27
C ARG A 328 16.86 -19.23 -1.39
N SER A 329 18.13 -19.62 -1.26
CA SER A 329 18.80 -20.56 -2.16
C SER A 329 18.22 -21.96 -2.00
N LEU A 330 17.88 -22.37 -0.77
CA LEU A 330 17.20 -23.63 -0.50
C LEU A 330 15.85 -23.72 -1.24
N GLU A 331 15.01 -22.69 -1.15
CA GLU A 331 13.75 -22.60 -1.90
C GLU A 331 14.00 -22.69 -3.42
N ARG A 332 15.06 -22.06 -3.93
CA ARG A 332 15.42 -22.11 -5.36
C ARG A 332 15.81 -23.52 -5.82
N GLU A 333 16.60 -24.25 -5.04
CA GLU A 333 16.98 -25.62 -5.38
C GLU A 333 15.77 -26.57 -5.33
N LEU A 334 14.90 -26.45 -4.32
CA LEU A 334 13.64 -27.21 -4.27
C LEU A 334 12.75 -26.93 -5.49
N SER A 335 12.64 -25.66 -5.88
CA SER A 335 11.90 -25.23 -7.08
C SER A 335 12.49 -25.85 -8.36
N LYS A 336 13.82 -25.96 -8.44
CA LYS A 336 14.52 -26.57 -9.57
C LYS A 336 14.27 -28.08 -9.65
N ILE A 337 14.20 -28.77 -8.51
CA ILE A 337 13.83 -30.20 -8.45
C ILE A 337 12.40 -30.38 -8.97
N CYS A 338 11.43 -29.61 -8.45
CA CYS A 338 10.03 -29.68 -8.90
C CYS A 338 9.90 -29.49 -10.41
N ARG A 339 10.57 -28.48 -10.99
CA ARG A 339 10.56 -28.25 -12.44
C ARG A 339 11.17 -29.39 -13.26
N LYS A 340 12.18 -30.09 -12.73
CA LYS A 340 12.79 -31.23 -13.42
C LYS A 340 11.86 -32.44 -13.47
N VAL A 341 11.03 -32.62 -12.46
CA VAL A 341 10.02 -33.71 -12.41
C VAL A 341 8.93 -33.45 -13.46
N VAL A 342 8.40 -32.23 -13.55
CA VAL A 342 7.35 -31.90 -14.55
C VAL A 342 7.86 -31.97 -16.00
N LYS A 343 9.15 -31.71 -16.22
CA LYS A 343 9.75 -31.77 -17.55
C LYS A 343 9.93 -33.22 -18.05
N GLY A 344 10.11 -34.17 -17.13
CA GLY A 344 10.38 -35.58 -17.42
C GLY A 344 9.10 -36.36 -17.62
#